data_AF-A0A820JSN0-F1
#
_entry.id   AF-A0A820JSN0-F1
#
_cell.length_a   1.000
_cell.length_b   1.000
_cell.length_c   1.000
_cell.angle_alpha   90.00
_cell.angle_beta   90.00
_cell.angle_gamma   90.00
#
_symmetry.space_group_name_H-M   'P 1'
#
loop_
_entity.id
_entity.type
_entity.pdbx_description
1 polymer ?
#
loop_
_entity_poly.entity_id
_entity_poly.type
_entity_poly.pdbx_seq_one_letter_code
_entity_poly.pdbx_strand_id
1 'polypeptide(L)'
;KEKLKYNGIKHTVSLWSYFNRPEILHTFLNPFYEPNLSVLWPSVAAQSIILWRSLYLRFYENQIPQREVWDEYLLIKGKEIQLRSYVNKLRQELLELERKCTEKTNMIKTEKDSVVTI
;
A
#
# COMPACT_ATOMS: atom_id res chain seq x y z
N LYS A 1 -2.46 11.77 -36.44
CA LYS A 1 -2.26 11.75 -37.91
C LYS A 1 -0.78 11.66 -38.28
N GLU A 2 0.09 12.54 -37.76
CA GLU A 2 1.54 12.53 -38.07
C GLU A 2 2.30 11.28 -37.59
N LYS A 3 2.07 10.79 -36.36
CA LYS A 3 2.71 9.56 -35.86
C LYS A 3 2.46 8.33 -36.74
N LEU A 4 1.32 8.28 -37.42
CA LEU A 4 0.94 7.20 -38.34
C LEU A 4 1.65 7.38 -39.69
N LYS A 5 1.75 8.63 -40.17
CA LYS A 5 2.48 9.00 -41.40
C LYS A 5 3.94 8.57 -41.36
N TYR A 6 4.60 8.72 -40.21
CA TYR A 6 6.01 8.32 -40.02
C TYR A 6 6.18 6.89 -39.49
N ASN A 7 5.10 6.11 -39.39
CA ASN A 7 5.12 4.74 -38.87
C ASN A 7 5.89 4.61 -37.54
N GLY A 8 5.73 5.61 -36.66
CA GLY A 8 6.53 5.73 -35.44
C GLY A 8 6.43 4.52 -34.51
N ILE A 9 5.35 3.74 -34.61
CA ILE A 9 5.13 2.53 -33.80
C ILE A 9 6.16 1.42 -34.13
N LYS A 10 6.62 1.31 -35.38
CA LYS A 10 7.62 0.29 -35.76
C LYS A 10 9.06 0.77 -35.58
N HIS A 11 9.27 2.08 -35.61
CA HIS A 11 10.61 2.70 -35.57
C HIS A 11 10.98 3.26 -34.19
N THR A 12 10.04 3.32 -33.26
CA THR A 12 10.27 3.80 -31.90
C THR A 12 9.62 2.87 -30.89
N VAL A 13 10.14 2.87 -29.67
CA VAL A 13 9.56 2.10 -28.56
C VAL A 13 8.66 3.04 -27.75
N SER A 14 7.51 2.51 -27.32
CA SER A 14 6.62 3.25 -26.42
C SER A 14 7.28 3.45 -25.06
N LEU A 15 7.21 4.66 -24.53
CA LEU A 15 7.67 4.96 -23.17
C LEU A 15 6.94 4.10 -22.12
N TRP A 16 5.66 3.79 -22.36
CA TRP A 16 4.87 2.90 -21.49
C TRP A 16 5.42 1.47 -21.47
N SER A 17 6.02 1.00 -22.57
CA SER A 17 6.68 -0.31 -22.61
C SER A 17 7.95 -0.38 -21.74
N TYR A 18 8.48 0.76 -21.32
CA TYR A 18 9.56 0.85 -20.34
C TYR A 18 8.99 0.91 -18.91
N PHE A 19 8.04 1.81 -18.63
CA PHE A 19 7.47 1.96 -17.29
C PHE A 19 6.69 0.76 -16.80
N ASN A 20 5.99 0.05 -17.70
CA ASN A 20 5.16 -1.09 -17.32
C ASN A 20 5.95 -2.39 -17.11
N ARG A 21 7.28 -2.35 -17.22
CA ARG A 21 8.11 -3.50 -16.87
C ARG A 21 8.12 -3.67 -15.36
N PRO A 22 7.93 -4.89 -14.82
CA PRO A 22 7.77 -5.10 -13.38
C PRO A 22 9.00 -4.62 -12.60
N GLU A 23 10.20 -4.75 -13.15
CA GLU A 23 11.45 -4.32 -12.49
C GLU A 23 11.50 -2.81 -12.27
N ILE A 24 10.86 -2.04 -13.16
CA ILE A 24 10.89 -0.57 -13.15
C ILE A 24 9.66 -0.03 -12.45
N LEU A 25 8.49 -0.63 -12.67
CA LEU A 25 7.21 -0.15 -12.18
C LEU A 25 7.21 0.08 -10.66
N HIS A 26 7.82 -0.82 -9.88
CA HIS A 26 7.92 -0.70 -8.43
C HIS A 26 8.58 0.60 -7.96
N THR A 27 9.47 1.19 -8.76
CA THR A 27 10.14 2.46 -8.40
C THR A 27 9.27 3.69 -8.60
N PHE A 28 8.21 3.59 -9.41
CA PHE A 28 7.29 4.70 -9.71
C PHE A 28 5.95 4.61 -8.99
N LEU A 29 5.68 3.50 -8.28
CA LEU A 29 4.46 3.34 -7.50
C LEU A 29 4.52 4.15 -6.22
N ASN A 30 3.41 4.83 -5.90
CA ASN A 30 3.26 5.48 -4.61
C ASN A 30 2.98 4.43 -3.52
N PRO A 31 3.86 4.24 -2.53
CA PRO A 31 3.67 3.28 -1.44
C PRO A 31 2.48 3.62 -0.51
N PHE A 32 1.91 4.82 -0.60
CA PHE A 32 0.73 5.28 0.16
C PHE A 32 -0.53 5.35 -0.69
N TYR A 33 -0.48 4.82 -1.90
CA TYR A 33 -1.65 4.79 -2.74
C TYR A 33 -2.72 3.86 -2.14
N GLU A 34 -3.83 4.46 -1.74
CA GLU A 34 -5.07 3.77 -1.42
C GLU A 34 -6.11 4.14 -2.48
N PRO A 35 -6.87 3.18 -3.04
CA PRO A 35 -7.89 3.47 -4.04
C PRO A 35 -8.93 4.47 -3.48
N ASN A 36 -8.96 5.66 -4.08
CA ASN A 36 -9.96 6.68 -3.75
C ASN A 36 -10.96 6.80 -4.89
N LEU A 37 -12.22 6.44 -4.63
CA LEU A 37 -13.31 6.53 -5.61
C LEU A 37 -14.02 7.89 -5.59
N SER A 38 -13.65 8.78 -4.67
CA SER A 38 -14.27 10.09 -4.52
C SER A 38 -13.66 11.12 -5.47
N VAL A 39 -14.47 12.13 -5.82
CA VAL A 39 -14.02 13.26 -6.65
C VAL A 39 -12.98 14.08 -5.86
N LEU A 40 -11.82 14.32 -6.48
CA LEU A 40 -10.77 15.16 -5.92
C LEU A 40 -11.09 16.64 -6.18
N TRP A 41 -11.06 17.46 -5.13
CA TRP A 41 -11.30 18.91 -5.19
C TRP A 41 -10.07 19.69 -4.72
N PRO A 42 -9.05 19.88 -5.59
CA PRO A 42 -7.85 20.60 -5.21
C PRO A 42 -8.12 22.10 -5.04
N SER A 43 -7.45 22.74 -4.09
CA SER A 43 -7.45 24.19 -3.95
C SER A 43 -6.50 24.82 -4.97
N VAL A 44 -6.96 25.91 -5.60
CA VAL A 44 -6.19 26.70 -6.58
C VAL A 44 -5.71 28.04 -5.98
N ALA A 45 -5.76 28.17 -4.65
CA ALA A 45 -5.22 29.35 -3.98
C ALA A 45 -3.69 29.41 -4.18
N ALA A 46 -3.12 30.60 -4.34
CA ALA A 46 -1.68 30.74 -4.53
C ALA A 46 -0.87 30.10 -3.38
N GLN A 47 -1.39 30.16 -2.15
CA GLN A 47 -0.81 29.53 -0.97
C GLN A 47 -0.83 28.00 -0.97
N SER A 48 -1.73 27.36 -1.75
CA SER A 48 -1.77 25.89 -1.87
C SER A 48 -0.87 25.36 -2.99
N ILE A 49 -0.36 26.24 -3.85
CA ILE A 49 0.54 25.86 -4.93
C ILE A 49 1.98 26.04 -4.45
N ILE A 50 2.74 24.95 -4.45
CA ILE A 50 4.15 24.95 -4.04
C ILE A 50 5.08 24.78 -5.24
N LEU A 51 6.30 25.32 -5.15
CA LEU A 51 7.32 25.07 -6.15
C LEU A 51 7.75 23.61 -6.11
N TRP A 52 7.63 22.90 -7.23
CA TRP A 52 8.17 21.55 -7.36
C TRP A 52 9.69 21.59 -7.55
N ARG A 53 10.40 21.72 -6.43
CA ARG A 53 11.87 21.88 -6.39
C ARG A 53 12.60 20.76 -7.14
N SER A 54 12.21 19.50 -6.94
CA SER A 54 12.86 18.35 -7.57
C SER A 54 12.75 18.34 -9.10
N LEU A 55 11.80 19.09 -9.68
CA LEU A 55 11.67 19.27 -11.12
C LEU A 55 12.46 20.51 -11.60
N TYR A 56 12.18 21.68 -11.01
CA TYR A 56 12.71 22.96 -11.50
C TYR A 56 14.14 23.27 -11.03
N LEU A 57 14.54 22.81 -9.84
CA LEU A 57 15.85 23.04 -9.26
C LEU A 57 16.80 21.84 -9.42
N ARG A 58 16.42 20.82 -10.21
CA ARG A 58 17.19 19.58 -10.36
C ARG A 58 18.66 19.77 -10.75
N PHE A 59 18.96 20.81 -11.52
CA PHE A 59 20.32 21.09 -11.99
C PHE A 59 21.13 21.98 -11.04
N TYR A 60 20.46 22.61 -10.07
CA TYR A 60 21.06 23.61 -9.17
C TYR A 60 21.14 23.12 -7.71
N GLU A 61 20.29 22.18 -7.32
CA GLU A 61 20.18 21.67 -5.95
C GLU A 61 20.48 20.17 -5.88
N ASN A 62 21.24 19.76 -4.85
CA ASN A 62 21.54 18.36 -4.60
C ASN A 62 20.29 17.62 -4.10
N GLN A 63 19.78 16.69 -4.90
CA GLN A 63 18.58 15.91 -4.56
C GLN A 63 18.84 14.70 -3.64
N ILE A 64 20.08 14.48 -3.23
CA ILE A 64 20.48 13.31 -2.43
C ILE A 64 19.70 13.24 -1.10
N PRO A 65 19.57 14.33 -0.31
CA PRO A 65 18.86 14.25 0.97
C PRO A 65 17.38 13.87 0.81
N GLN A 66 16.73 14.32 -0.27
CA GLN A 66 15.33 13.99 -0.55
C GLN A 66 15.16 12.50 -0.88
N ARG A 67 16.15 11.90 -1.55
CA ARG A 67 16.16 10.45 -1.82
C ARG A 67 16.38 9.64 -0.55
N GLU A 68 17.33 10.02 0.29
CA GLU A 68 17.59 9.31 1.55
C GLU A 68 16.38 9.29 2.48
N VAL A 69 15.67 10.43 2.59
CA VAL A 69 14.41 10.51 3.35
C VAL A 69 13.35 9.59 2.74
N TRP A 70 13.27 9.51 1.40
CA TRP A 70 12.33 8.61 0.72
C TRP A 70 12.65 7.14 0.99
N ASP A 71 13.92 6.76 1.00
CA ASP A 71 14.36 5.40 1.30
C ASP A 71 14.04 5.00 2.74
N GLU A 72 14.25 5.90 3.70
CA GLU A 72 13.84 5.69 5.10
C GLU A 72 12.31 5.55 5.21
N TYR A 73 11.56 6.36 4.46
CA TYR A 73 10.11 6.30 4.45
C TYR A 73 9.59 4.96 3.90
N LEU A 74 10.22 4.44 2.83
CA LEU A 74 9.93 3.11 2.30
C LEU A 74 10.22 2.00 3.32
N LEU A 75 11.32 2.11 4.06
CA LEU A 75 11.67 1.16 5.12
C LEU A 75 10.64 1.16 6.24
N ILE A 76 10.21 2.34 6.69
CA ILE A 76 9.17 2.49 7.74
C ILE A 76 7.86 1.89 7.25
N LYS A 77 7.46 2.17 6.00
CA LYS A 77 6.23 1.62 5.42
C LYS A 77 6.27 0.10 5.34
N GLY A 78 7.42 -0.47 4.95
CA GLY A 78 7.63 -1.92 4.95
C GLY A 78 7.41 -2.53 6.33
N LYS A 79 7.97 -1.92 7.39
CA LYS A 79 7.77 -2.36 8.78
C LYS A 79 6.31 -2.27 9.21
N GLU A 80 5.61 -1.20 8.83
CA GLU A 80 4.19 -1.04 9.12
C GLU A 80 3.35 -2.19 8.55
N ILE A 81 3.59 -2.56 7.29
CA ILE A 81 2.89 -3.67 6.62
C ILE A 81 3.14 -4.99 7.35
N GLN A 82 4.40 -5.25 7.74
CA GLN A 82 4.76 -6.45 8.50
C GLN A 82 4.04 -6.51 9.86
N LEU A 83 4.07 -5.42 10.61
CA LEU A 83 3.40 -5.31 11.92
C LEU A 83 1.89 -5.48 11.79
N ARG A 84 1.25 -4.87 10.78
CA ARG A 84 -0.18 -5.06 10.51
C ARG A 84 -0.50 -6.53 10.23
N SER A 85 0.32 -7.21 9.44
CA SER A 85 0.14 -8.64 9.16
C SER A 85 0.26 -9.50 10.42
N TYR A 86 1.21 -9.16 11.31
CA TYR A 86 1.42 -9.87 12.57
C TYR A 86 0.25 -9.67 13.54
N VAL A 87 -0.23 -8.44 13.69
CA VAL A 87 -1.42 -8.14 14.50
C VAL A 87 -2.65 -8.89 13.99
N ASN A 88 -2.83 -8.98 12.67
CA ASN A 88 -3.94 -9.73 12.09
C ASN A 88 -3.87 -11.23 12.41
N LYS A 89 -2.67 -11.83 12.40
CA LYS A 89 -2.47 -13.23 12.82
C LYS A 89 -2.82 -13.44 14.29
N LEU A 90 -2.30 -12.59 15.19
CA LEU A 90 -2.61 -12.68 16.62
C LEU A 90 -4.10 -12.55 16.92
N ARG A 91 -4.80 -11.68 16.18
CA ARG A 91 -6.27 -11.55 16.28
C ARG A 91 -6.98 -12.83 15.86
N GLN A 92 -6.52 -13.50 14.80
CA GLN A 92 -7.08 -14.79 14.39
C GLN A 92 -6.85 -15.87 15.45
N GLU A 93 -5.64 -15.95 16.01
CA GLU A 93 -5.30 -16.90 17.08
C GLU A 93 -6.15 -16.68 18.34
N LEU A 94 -6.37 -15.43 18.75
CA LEU A 94 -7.25 -15.10 19.87
C LEU A 94 -8.70 -15.55 19.64
N LEU A 95 -9.26 -15.27 18.46
CA LEU A 95 -10.61 -15.70 18.09
C LEU A 95 -10.76 -17.23 18.12
N GLU A 96 -9.75 -17.95 17.63
CA GLU A 96 -9.76 -19.41 17.69
C GLU A 96 -9.71 -19.94 19.11
N LEU A 97 -8.92 -19.31 19.99
CA LEU A 97 -8.79 -19.72 21.38
C LEU A 97 -10.07 -19.44 22.16
N GLU A 98 -10.68 -18.27 21.96
CA GLU A 98 -11.98 -17.91 22.52
C GLU A 98 -13.05 -18.94 22.11
N ARG A 99 -13.09 -19.33 20.82
CA ARG A 99 -14.00 -20.39 20.35
C ARG A 99 -13.77 -21.70 21.10
N LYS A 100 -12.53 -22.18 21.21
CA LYS A 100 -12.20 -23.43 21.94
C LYS A 100 -12.61 -23.36 23.41
N CYS A 101 -12.43 -22.22 24.07
CA CYS A 101 -12.86 -22.01 25.46
C CYS A 101 -14.38 -22.05 25.62
N THR A 102 -15.12 -21.41 24.70
CA THR A 102 -16.60 -21.47 24.71
C THR A 102 -17.13 -22.87 24.46
N GLU A 103 -16.54 -23.61 23.51
CA GLU A 103 -16.89 -25.01 23.22
C GLU A 103 -16.69 -25.91 24.46
N LYS A 104 -15.52 -25.83 25.09
CA LYS A 104 -15.25 -26.58 26.34
C LYS A 104 -16.23 -26.21 27.45
N THR A 105 -16.56 -24.94 27.60
CA THR A 105 -17.53 -24.48 28.61
C THR A 105 -18.92 -25.06 28.36
N ASN A 106 -19.34 -25.13 27.10
CA ASN A 106 -20.62 -25.74 26.73
C ASN A 106 -20.63 -27.26 26.97
N MET A 107 -19.52 -27.96 26.68
CA MET A 107 -19.39 -29.39 26.98
C MET A 107 -19.52 -29.69 28.49
N ILE A 108 -18.89 -28.87 29.33
CA ILE A 108 -18.96 -29.03 30.80
C ILE A 108 -20.39 -28.77 31.32
N LYS A 109 -21.15 -27.85 30.71
CA LYS A 109 -22.56 -27.63 31.06
C LYS A 109 -23.43 -28.82 30.68
N THR A 110 -23.29 -29.34 29.45
CA THR A 110 -24.05 -30.52 29.00
C THR A 110 -23.77 -31.78 29.84
N GLU A 111 -22.53 -31.95 30.30
CA GLU A 111 -22.15 -33.08 31.16
C GLU A 111 -22.80 -32.96 32.56
N LYS A 112 -22.86 -31.75 33.12
CA LYS A 112 -23.56 -31.51 34.40
C LYS A 112 -25.07 -31.69 34.31
N ASP A 113 -25.70 -31.25 33.22
CA ASP A 113 -27.15 -31.40 33.02
C ASP A 113 -27.56 -32.88 32.84
N SER A 114 -26.66 -33.70 32.28
CA SER A 114 -26.85 -35.14 32.12
C SER A 114 -26.78 -35.90 33.47
N VAL A 115 -25.93 -35.44 34.39
CA VAL A 115 -25.75 -36.05 35.73
C VAL A 115 -26.89 -35.69 36.70
N VAL A 116 -27.60 -34.57 36.47
CA VAL A 116 -28.73 -34.13 37.32
C VAL A 116 -30.06 -34.82 36.94
N THR A 117 -30.12 -35.53 35.80
CA THR A 117 -31.34 -36.19 35.30
C THR A 117 -31.45 -37.69 35.66
N ILE A 118 -30.57 -38.21 36.52
CA ILE A 118 -30.60 -39.57 37.10
C ILE A 118 -30.88 -39.46 38.59
#